data_AF-T0ZH15-F1
#
_entry.id   AF-T0ZH15-F1
#
_cell.length_a   1.000
_cell.length_b   1.000
_cell.length_c   1.000
_cell.angle_alpha   90.00
_cell.angle_beta   90.00
_cell.angle_gamma   90.00
#
_symmetry.space_group_name_H-M   'P 1'
#
loop_
_entity.id
_entity.type
_entity.pdbx_description
1 polymer ?
#
loop_
_entity_poly.entity_id
_entity_poly.type
_entity_poly.pdbx_seq_one_letter_code
_entity_poly.pdbx_strand_id
1 'polypeptide(L)'
;RLIVAAGRRPYTGDLLGAGTGVELDERGFIKVDEHCRTGAEGVWAVGDCVRGPMLAHKGKEEGVMVADLIAGRYGEVNYKVIPAVIYTAPEIAWVGQTEEQVKASGRPYKIGVFPFRPMAARAPWNRRRALPRSWRPRTTMRSSVCISSDRWPAS
;
A
#
# COMPACT_ATOMS: atom_id res chain seq x y z
N ARG A 1 -7.90 21.09 -21.76
CA ARG A 1 -6.82 21.02 -20.73
C ARG A 1 -6.36 19.57 -20.66
N LEU A 2 -5.06 19.32 -20.53
CA LEU A 2 -4.47 17.97 -20.46
C LEU A 2 -3.95 17.72 -19.03
N ILE A 3 -4.24 16.54 -18.48
CA ILE A 3 -3.69 16.08 -17.19
C ILE A 3 -2.78 14.88 -17.48
N VAL A 4 -1.55 14.93 -16.96
CA VAL A 4 -0.58 13.84 -17.09
C VAL A 4 -0.32 13.24 -15.70
N ALA A 5 -0.65 11.96 -15.54
CA ALA A 5 -0.50 11.21 -14.28
C ALA A 5 0.29 9.90 -14.51
N ALA A 6 1.48 10.01 -15.11
CA ALA A 6 2.31 8.86 -15.50
C ALA A 6 3.09 8.21 -14.34
N GLY A 7 3.18 8.88 -13.20
CA GLY A 7 3.90 8.37 -12.02
C GLY A 7 4.56 9.47 -11.21
N ARG A 8 5.25 9.05 -10.15
CA ARG A 8 6.01 9.93 -9.24
C ARG A 8 7.45 9.46 -9.17
N ARG A 9 8.35 10.38 -8.83
CA ARG A 9 9.78 10.13 -8.61
C ARG A 9 10.17 10.72 -7.26
N PRO A 10 11.13 10.12 -6.54
CA PRO A 10 11.65 10.70 -5.31
C PRO A 10 12.27 12.07 -5.60
N TYR A 11 12.08 13.03 -4.70
CA TYR A 11 12.66 14.37 -4.80
C TYR A 11 13.89 14.44 -3.91
N THR A 12 15.05 14.18 -4.50
CA THR A 12 16.37 14.16 -3.83
C THR A 12 17.35 15.17 -4.43
N GLY A 13 16.91 15.99 -5.40
CA GLY A 13 17.70 17.06 -6.00
C GLY A 13 18.07 18.12 -4.97
N ASP A 14 19.36 18.48 -4.92
CA ASP A 14 19.96 19.46 -4.00
C ASP A 14 19.82 19.14 -2.50
N LEU A 15 19.31 17.96 -2.14
CA LEU A 15 19.15 17.54 -0.75
C LEU A 15 20.47 17.05 -0.13
N LEU A 16 21.32 16.44 -0.95
CA LEU A 16 22.56 15.80 -0.50
C LEU A 16 23.76 16.60 -0.99
N GLY A 17 24.59 17.08 -0.05
CA GLY A 17 25.89 17.66 -0.36
C GLY A 17 26.91 16.59 -0.77
N ALA A 18 27.98 17.01 -1.46
CA ALA A 18 29.09 16.14 -1.77
C ALA A 18 29.71 15.57 -0.48
N GLY A 19 29.91 14.24 -0.41
CA GLY A 19 30.55 13.58 0.73
C GLY A 19 29.65 13.30 1.94
N THR A 20 28.33 13.41 1.81
CA THR A 20 27.38 13.11 2.91
C THR A 20 27.32 11.64 3.33
N GLY A 21 27.83 10.71 2.52
CA GLY A 21 27.75 9.26 2.80
C GLY A 21 26.37 8.64 2.54
N VAL A 22 25.40 9.42 2.06
CA VAL A 22 24.08 8.93 1.68
C VAL A 22 24.10 8.52 0.22
N GLU A 23 23.87 7.23 -0.04
CA GLU A 23 23.82 6.71 -1.40
C GLU A 23 22.42 6.82 -2.00
N LEU A 24 22.37 7.16 -3.29
CA LEU A 24 21.16 7.07 -4.11
C LEU A 24 21.22 5.83 -5.01
N ASP A 25 20.06 5.27 -5.28
CA ASP A 25 19.84 4.26 -6.31
C ASP A 25 19.75 4.91 -7.71
N GLU A 26 19.89 4.12 -8.77
CA GLU A 26 19.80 4.58 -10.16
C GLU A 26 18.48 5.31 -10.48
N ARG A 27 17.44 4.98 -9.71
CA ARG A 27 16.08 5.56 -9.81
C ARG A 27 15.89 6.81 -8.94
N GLY A 28 16.92 7.26 -8.22
CA GLY A 28 16.93 8.44 -7.36
C GLY A 28 16.42 8.23 -5.94
N PHE A 29 16.17 6.98 -5.52
CA PHE A 29 15.76 6.65 -4.14
C PHE A 29 16.97 6.65 -3.22
N ILE A 30 16.79 7.05 -1.95
CA ILE A 30 17.82 6.92 -0.94
C ILE A 30 17.94 5.45 -0.55
N LYS A 31 19.16 4.89 -0.62
CA LYS A 31 19.44 3.54 -0.15
C LYS A 31 19.36 3.52 1.37
N VAL A 32 18.52 2.62 1.87
CA VAL A 32 18.30 2.45 3.30
C VAL A 32 18.18 0.97 3.65
N ASP A 33 18.58 0.63 4.88
CA ASP A 33 18.40 -0.70 5.47
C ASP A 33 16.93 -0.96 5.87
N GLU A 34 16.66 -2.13 6.47
CA GLU A 34 15.31 -2.50 6.93
C GLU A 34 14.72 -1.50 7.93
N HIS A 35 15.56 -0.82 8.69
CA HIS A 35 15.20 0.15 9.71
C HIS A 35 15.20 1.61 9.21
N CYS A 36 15.32 1.84 7.91
CA CYS A 36 15.36 3.18 7.31
C CYS A 36 16.64 4.00 7.63
N ARG A 37 17.73 3.34 8.03
CA ARG A 37 19.06 3.96 8.19
C ARG A 37 19.74 4.12 6.84
N THR A 38 20.37 5.28 6.64
CA THR A 38 21.23 5.51 5.48
C THR A 38 22.66 5.03 5.76
N GLY A 39 23.57 5.17 4.77
CA GLY A 39 25.00 4.90 4.96
C GLY A 39 25.71 5.88 5.90
N ALA A 40 25.09 7.02 6.22
CA ALA A 40 25.63 8.00 7.14
C ALA A 40 25.07 7.84 8.56
N GLU A 41 25.94 7.86 9.56
CA GLU A 41 25.56 7.72 10.97
C GLU A 41 24.63 8.86 11.40
N GLY A 42 23.53 8.51 12.08
CA GLY A 42 22.53 9.47 12.53
C GLY A 42 21.60 10.01 11.43
N VAL A 43 21.77 9.60 10.18
CA VAL A 43 20.93 10.04 9.05
C VAL A 43 19.97 8.94 8.63
N TRP A 44 18.69 9.30 8.54
CA TRP A 44 17.57 8.40 8.26
C TRP A 44 16.75 8.95 7.09
N ALA A 45 16.09 8.05 6.35
CA ALA A 45 15.18 8.43 5.26
C ALA A 45 13.92 7.55 5.27
N VAL A 46 12.75 8.18 5.08
CA VAL A 46 11.43 7.52 5.17
C VAL A 46 10.50 7.98 4.04
N GLY A 47 9.42 7.24 3.83
CA GLY A 47 8.33 7.62 2.93
C GLY A 47 8.62 7.43 1.44
N ASP A 48 8.29 8.42 0.63
CA ASP A 48 8.35 8.35 -0.84
C ASP A 48 9.79 8.45 -1.39
N CYS A 49 10.75 8.87 -0.56
CA CYS A 49 12.17 8.97 -0.92
C CYS A 49 12.91 7.64 -0.81
N VAL A 50 12.28 6.61 -0.22
CA VAL A 50 12.88 5.28 0.00
C VAL A 50 12.06 4.19 -0.67
N ARG A 51 12.53 2.95 -0.57
CA ARG A 51 11.88 1.77 -1.15
C ARG A 51 10.41 1.62 -0.71
N GLY A 52 9.64 0.92 -1.53
CA GLY A 52 8.26 0.52 -1.23
C GLY A 52 7.19 1.37 -1.93
N PRO A 53 5.90 1.14 -1.61
CA PRO A 53 4.81 1.87 -2.23
C PRO A 53 4.74 3.31 -1.71
N MET A 54 4.51 4.26 -2.63
CA MET A 54 4.39 5.69 -2.32
C MET A 54 3.02 6.03 -1.74
N LEU A 55 2.80 5.61 -0.49
CA LEU A 55 1.54 5.75 0.24
C LEU A 55 1.75 6.55 1.53
N ALA A 56 0.80 7.45 1.83
CA ALA A 56 0.92 8.34 2.98
C ALA A 56 1.00 7.59 4.32
N HIS A 57 0.19 6.53 4.51
CA HIS A 57 0.23 5.74 5.74
C HIS A 57 1.53 4.94 5.87
N LYS A 58 2.13 4.49 4.76
CA LYS A 58 3.46 3.85 4.77
C LYS A 58 4.52 4.81 5.30
N GLY A 59 4.58 6.04 4.77
CA GLY A 59 5.53 7.05 5.23
C GLY A 59 5.33 7.45 6.69
N LYS A 60 4.07 7.48 7.16
CA LYS A 60 3.76 7.73 8.57
C LYS A 60 4.28 6.63 9.49
N GLU A 61 4.00 5.37 9.19
CA GLU A 61 4.45 4.23 10.02
C GLU A 61 5.98 4.14 10.05
N GLU A 62 6.66 4.37 8.92
CA GLU A 62 8.12 4.45 8.89
C GLU A 62 8.66 5.63 9.73
N GLY A 63 7.98 6.77 9.70
CA GLY A 63 8.34 7.92 10.53
C GLY A 63 8.22 7.62 12.03
N VAL A 64 7.15 6.93 12.45
CA VAL A 64 6.98 6.48 13.83
C VAL A 64 8.07 5.47 14.22
N MET A 65 8.33 4.49 13.35
CA MET A 65 9.40 3.51 13.56
C MET A 65 10.76 4.19 13.78
N VAL A 66 11.14 5.12 12.89
CA VAL A 66 12.42 5.84 13.02
C VAL A 66 12.47 6.67 14.30
N ALA A 67 11.37 7.33 14.68
CA ALA A 67 11.31 8.08 15.94
C ALA A 67 11.51 7.17 17.16
N ASP A 68 10.89 5.99 17.18
CA ASP A 68 11.08 5.01 18.25
C ASP A 68 12.52 4.47 18.28
N LEU A 69 13.13 4.20 17.13
CA LEU A 69 14.53 3.76 17.04
C LEU A 69 15.51 4.83 17.54
N ILE A 70 15.28 6.10 17.23
CA ILE A 70 16.07 7.23 17.76
C ILE A 70 15.91 7.33 19.28
N ALA A 71 14.72 7.05 19.81
CA ALA A 71 14.45 7.01 21.24
C ALA A 71 14.98 5.74 21.95
N GLY A 72 15.66 4.83 21.25
CA GLY A 72 16.17 3.56 21.79
C GLY A 72 15.09 2.50 22.05
N ARG A 73 13.90 2.66 21.46
CA ARG A 73 12.81 1.70 21.50
C ARG A 73 12.84 0.78 20.29
N TYR A 74 12.10 -0.32 20.36
CA TYR A 74 11.95 -1.24 19.25
C TYR A 74 10.83 -0.78 18.32
N GLY A 75 11.12 -0.67 17.02
CA GLY A 75 10.15 -0.34 15.98
C GLY A 75 10.39 -1.19 14.74
N GLU A 76 9.31 -1.72 14.17
CA GLU A 76 9.32 -2.49 12.92
C GLU A 76 8.07 -2.16 12.09
N VAL A 77 8.23 -2.03 10.78
CA VAL A 77 7.10 -1.86 9.84
C VAL A 77 6.90 -3.14 9.03
N ASN A 78 5.72 -3.74 9.15
CA ASN A 78 5.36 -4.90 8.33
C ASN A 78 4.86 -4.47 6.94
N TYR A 79 5.77 -4.49 5.96
CA TYR A 79 5.46 -4.11 4.58
C TYR A 79 4.46 -5.03 3.87
N LYS A 80 4.21 -6.24 4.37
CA LYS A 80 3.28 -7.21 3.75
C LYS A 80 1.81 -6.84 3.99
N VAL A 81 1.53 -6.00 4.97
CA VAL A 81 0.16 -5.66 5.40
C VAL A 81 -0.20 -4.19 5.14
N ILE A 82 0.51 -3.53 4.23
CA ILE A 82 0.22 -2.15 3.82
C ILE A 82 -1.00 -2.14 2.89
N PRO A 83 -2.12 -1.51 3.27
CA PRO A 83 -3.32 -1.46 2.43
C PRO A 83 -3.18 -0.44 1.30
N ALA A 84 -3.65 -0.77 0.11
CA ALA A 84 -3.76 0.18 -1.00
C ALA A 84 -5.23 0.46 -1.31
N VAL A 85 -5.54 1.73 -1.59
CA VAL A 85 -6.92 2.21 -1.81
C VAL A 85 -6.98 3.15 -3.00
N ILE A 86 -7.98 2.96 -3.87
CA ILE A 86 -8.36 3.84 -4.97
C ILE A 86 -9.77 4.36 -4.67
N TYR A 87 -9.88 5.68 -4.48
CA TYR A 87 -11.11 6.37 -4.07
C TYR A 87 -12.08 6.67 -5.24
N THR A 88 -12.25 5.72 -6.15
CA THR A 88 -13.26 5.80 -7.22
C THR A 88 -14.64 5.38 -6.72
N ALA A 89 -15.68 5.51 -7.55
CA ALA A 89 -17.00 4.95 -7.27
C ALA A 89 -17.31 3.83 -8.29
N PRO A 90 -17.28 2.54 -7.91
CA PRO A 90 -17.00 2.00 -6.57
C PRO A 90 -15.53 2.10 -6.15
N GLU A 91 -15.29 2.10 -4.84
CA GLU A 91 -13.94 2.14 -4.27
C GLU A 91 -13.23 0.79 -4.46
N ILE A 92 -11.91 0.80 -4.60
CA ILE A 92 -11.13 -0.42 -4.74
C ILE A 92 -10.06 -0.42 -3.66
N ALA A 93 -10.02 -1.47 -2.84
CA ALA A 93 -9.03 -1.61 -1.79
C ALA A 93 -8.51 -3.05 -1.72
N TRP A 94 -7.24 -3.22 -1.39
CA TRP A 94 -6.61 -4.52 -1.16
C TRP A 94 -5.47 -4.40 -0.15
N VAL A 95 -5.11 -5.53 0.46
CA VAL A 95 -3.98 -5.67 1.37
C VAL A 95 -3.40 -7.08 1.21
N GLY A 96 -2.10 -7.23 1.41
CA GLY A 96 -1.44 -8.53 1.26
C GLY A 96 -1.02 -8.85 -0.18
N GLN A 97 -0.78 -10.14 -0.41
CA GLN A 97 -0.29 -10.66 -1.69
C GLN A 97 -1.43 -10.83 -2.70
N THR A 98 -1.14 -10.58 -3.97
CA THR A 98 -2.06 -10.89 -5.07
C THR A 98 -2.05 -12.38 -5.38
N GLU A 99 -3.10 -12.87 -6.05
CA GLU A 99 -3.18 -14.26 -6.48
C GLU A 99 -1.96 -14.68 -7.34
N GLU A 100 -1.49 -13.79 -8.21
CA GLU A 100 -0.31 -14.03 -9.05
C GLU A 100 0.96 -14.19 -8.22
N GLN A 101 1.14 -13.36 -7.18
CA GLN A 101 2.28 -13.46 -6.26
C GLN A 101 2.24 -14.77 -5.47
N VAL A 102 1.06 -15.20 -5.03
CA VAL A 102 0.90 -16.46 -4.29
C VAL A 102 1.13 -17.67 -5.20
N LYS A 103 0.64 -17.65 -6.45
CA LYS A 103 0.95 -18.67 -7.47
C LYS A 103 2.46 -18.78 -7.71
N ALA A 104 3.15 -17.66 -7.87
CA ALA A 104 4.60 -17.64 -8.07
C ALA A 104 5.37 -18.20 -6.87
N SER A 105 4.84 -18.03 -5.65
CA SER A 105 5.44 -18.59 -4.43
C SER A 105 5.26 -20.11 -4.27
N GLY A 106 4.45 -20.75 -5.14
CA GLY A 106 4.17 -22.19 -5.09
C GLY A 106 3.34 -22.63 -3.88
N ARG A 107 2.75 -21.70 -3.13
CA ARG A 107 1.99 -22.00 -1.92
C ARG A 107 0.56 -22.44 -2.26
N PRO A 108 0.01 -23.44 -1.55
CA PRO A 108 -1.40 -23.78 -1.68
C PRO A 108 -2.26 -22.61 -1.19
N TYR A 109 -3.28 -22.23 -1.96
CA TYR A 109 -4.17 -21.13 -1.63
C TYR A 109 -5.61 -21.43 -2.09
N LYS A 110 -6.59 -20.78 -1.47
CA LYS A 110 -8.01 -20.89 -1.82
C LYS A 110 -8.56 -19.49 -2.13
N ILE A 111 -9.49 -19.44 -3.08
CA ILE A 111 -10.14 -18.19 -3.52
C ILE A 111 -11.60 -18.20 -3.06
N GLY A 112 -12.00 -17.19 -2.30
CA GLY A 112 -13.39 -16.90 -2.00
C GLY A 112 -13.82 -15.61 -2.70
N VAL A 113 -14.92 -15.64 -3.46
CA VAL A 113 -15.51 -14.45 -4.09
C VAL A 113 -16.94 -14.33 -3.65
N PHE A 114 -17.27 -13.21 -3.00
CA PHE A 114 -18.65 -12.88 -2.65
C PHE A 114 -19.07 -11.61 -3.40
N PRO A 115 -20.13 -11.65 -4.23
CA PRO A 115 -20.61 -10.47 -4.91
C PRO A 115 -21.24 -9.51 -3.91
N PHE A 116 -21.05 -8.20 -4.06
CA PHE A 116 -21.63 -7.20 -3.14
C PHE A 116 -23.16 -6.99 -3.30
N ARG A 117 -23.85 -7.85 -4.07
CA ARG A 117 -25.27 -7.71 -4.44
C ARG A 117 -26.27 -8.37 -3.46
N PRO A 118 -25.98 -9.52 -2.82
CA PRO A 118 -26.82 -10.14 -1.80
C PRO A 118 -26.48 -9.69 -0.37
N MET A 119 -25.62 -8.68 -0.18
CA MET A 119 -25.27 -8.18 1.14
C MET A 119 -26.44 -7.40 1.76
N ALA A 120 -26.98 -7.88 2.88
CA ALA A 120 -28.12 -7.27 3.57
C ALA A 120 -27.89 -5.80 3.96
N ALA A 121 -26.64 -5.42 4.28
CA ALA A 121 -26.24 -4.04 4.57
C ALA A 121 -26.38 -3.07 3.39
N ARG A 122 -26.66 -3.57 2.17
CA ARG A 122 -26.93 -2.78 0.96
C ARG A 122 -28.42 -2.66 0.64
N ALA A 123 -29.31 -3.18 1.51
CA ALA A 123 -30.73 -2.79 1.50
C ALA A 123 -30.80 -1.25 1.46
N PRO A 124 -31.67 -0.66 0.63
CA PRO A 124 -31.47 0.69 0.10
C PRO A 124 -31.30 1.73 1.21
N TRP A 125 -30.05 2.11 1.48
CA TRP A 125 -29.72 3.34 2.15
C TRP A 125 -30.07 4.48 1.20
N ASN A 126 -31.28 5.00 1.38
CA ASN A 126 -31.94 5.97 0.52
C ASN A 126 -31.22 7.33 0.59
N ARG A 127 -30.10 7.50 -0.14
CA ARG A 127 -29.67 8.86 -0.53
C ARG A 127 -30.69 9.37 -1.54
N ARG A 128 -31.63 10.20 -1.08
CA ARG A 128 -32.50 11.03 -1.90
C ARG A 128 -31.64 11.99 -2.76
N ARG A 129 -31.09 11.48 -3.86
CA ARG A 129 -30.75 12.21 -5.07
C ARG A 129 -30.95 11.23 -6.22
N ALA A 130 -32.14 11.30 -6.80
CA ALA A 130 -32.50 10.51 -7.96
C ALA A 130 -31.57 10.88 -9.12
N LEU A 131 -30.62 10.00 -9.44
CA LEU A 131 -30.07 9.95 -10.79
C LEU A 131 -31.04 9.12 -11.66
N PRO A 132 -31.29 9.55 -12.91
CA PRO A 132 -32.18 8.83 -13.82
C PRO A 132 -31.72 7.39 -14.02
N ARG A 133 -32.71 6.51 -14.21
CA ARG A 133 -32.60 5.03 -14.25
C ARG A 133 -31.58 4.50 -15.29
N SER A 134 -31.13 5.32 -16.23
CA SER A 134 -30.19 5.00 -17.30
C SER A 134 -28.70 4.98 -16.90
N TRP A 135 -28.36 5.53 -15.72
CA TRP A 135 -26.96 5.67 -15.27
C TRP A 135 -26.59 4.75 -14.08
N ARG A 136 -27.19 3.56 -13.99
CA ARG A 136 -26.74 2.55 -13.02
C ARG A 136 -25.60 1.73 -13.62
N PRO A 137 -24.32 1.93 -13.23
CA PRO A 137 -23.24 1.07 -13.66
C PRO A 137 -23.50 -0.37 -13.17
N ARG A 138 -23.40 -1.32 -14.10
CA ARG A 138 -23.63 -2.77 -13.92
C ARG A 138 -22.43 -3.44 -13.23
N THR A 139 -21.70 -2.73 -12.38
CA THR A 139 -20.41 -3.18 -11.86
C THR A 139 -20.63 -4.05 -10.63
N THR A 140 -20.51 -5.37 -10.82
CA THR A 140 -20.36 -6.35 -9.74
C THR A 140 -19.02 -6.06 -9.06
N MET A 141 -19.07 -5.35 -7.94
CA MET A 141 -17.93 -5.18 -7.05
C MET A 141 -17.50 -6.57 -6.57
N ARG A 142 -16.31 -7.02 -6.96
CA ARG A 142 -15.68 -8.26 -6.51
C ARG A 142 -14.73 -7.92 -5.37
N SER A 143 -15.10 -8.26 -4.14
CA SER A 143 -14.12 -8.39 -3.07
C SER A 143 -13.56 -9.80 -3.18
N SER A 144 -12.36 -9.93 -3.75
CA SER A 144 -11.60 -11.18 -3.74
C SER A 144 -10.74 -11.17 -2.48
N VAL A 145 -11.04 -12.02 -1.52
CA VAL A 145 -10.17 -12.22 -0.35
C VAL A 145 -9.34 -13.47 -0.61
N CYS A 146 -8.04 -13.31 -0.80
CA CYS A 146 -7.10 -14.44 -0.81
C CYS A 146 -6.71 -14.72 0.65
N ILE A 147 -7.13 -15.86 1.19
CA ILE A 147 -6.70 -16.31 2.51
C ILE A 147 -5.63 -17.38 2.28
N SER A 148 -4.38 -17.08 2.65
CA SER A 148 -3.30 -18.07 2.67
C SER A 148 -3.56 -19.05 3.82
N SER A 149 -3.73 -20.33 3.49
CA SER A 149 -4.09 -21.38 4.44
C SER A 149 -2.87 -21.89 5.23
N ASP A 150 -2.29 -21.06 6.10
CA ASP A 150 -1.25 -21.54 7.04
C ASP A 150 -1.83 -21.85 8.43
N ARG A 151 -3.14 -21.67 8.66
CA ARG A 151 -3.71 -21.84 10.00
C ARG A 151 -5.21 -22.16 10.04
N TRP A 152 -5.68 -23.19 9.35
CA TRP A 152 -7.02 -23.76 9.59
C TRP A 152 -6.98 -25.28 9.44
N PRO A 153 -6.92 -26.07 10.54
CA PRO A 153 -7.33 -27.47 10.49
C PRO A 153 -8.85 -27.49 10.34
N ALA A 154 -9.33 -28.05 9.24
CA ALA A 154 -10.75 -28.35 9.07
C ALA A 154 -11.07 -29.59 9.90
N SER A 155 -11.90 -29.43 10.92
CA SER A 155 -12.75 -30.46 11.51
C SER A 155 -14.19 -30.20 11.09
#